data_AF-A0A329BMN2-F1
#
_entry.id   AF-A0A329BMN2-F1
#
_cell.length_a   1.000
_cell.length_b   1.000
_cell.length_c   1.000
_cell.angle_alpha   90.00
_cell.angle_beta   90.00
_cell.angle_gamma   90.00
#
_symmetry.space_group_name_H-M   'P 1'
#
loop_
_entity.id
_entity.type
_entity.pdbx_description
1 polymer ?
#
loop_
_entity_poly.entity_id
_entity_poly.type
_entity_poly.pdbx_seq_one_letter_code
_entity_poly.pdbx_strand_id
1 'polypeptide(L)'
;MSTPDFSDVAAAAAVPSELEFPFSSLEYRQHQMFPRLSAAEIQSLRRFARPMSFKVGELIFETGRVALGLFVLLHGRVRIESRDSFGRATLVTEHDDGHFMAEMAQLSGKPALIDGIALTEVETLVVEPERLRALIVADAQLGEHIMRALILRRLGLIEQGLGPIIVGNGDDARLVRLQGFLRRNAYPAMVIDARSDPDAITLLGGMTTGPGDFPLVFCPNGSVLRAPDEAQLASCLGLVPTFEPSHVYDVAIVGAGPAGLAASVYAATEGLSVAVFDQRAPGGQAGASSRIENYLGFPTGISGQALAARAFQQALKFGAHLAIPGKVLCVERQDDLFVLSLFDGQRISARTVVVASGAAYRKPSVPGFDNFEGRGTYYWASTIEAKLVKGQDIVLMGGGNSAGQAVVFLANFARSIRVLIRGADLGSSMSRYLIDRIGSLPNVTLCTRCVLQGLDGDEAGLTQLRIRREDEQRGETIDETIETRHLFLFIGADPKTDWLGASGVELDNRGFVVTGFARSEQHGLAPEAGARFPLETSVPGMFAVGDVRSESAKRVAAAVGDGAAVVSQIHAYLSRREREDIHADLPVFSQ
;
A
#
# COMPACT_ATOMS: atom_id res chain seq x y z
N MET A 1 65.46 21.30 -23.14
CA MET A 1 65.48 19.84 -23.34
C MET A 1 64.42 19.23 -22.46
N SER A 2 63.34 18.85 -23.12
CA SER A 2 62.26 17.91 -22.80
C SER A 2 62.19 17.32 -21.39
N THR A 3 61.13 17.69 -20.67
CA THR A 3 60.50 16.87 -19.62
C THR A 3 59.37 16.03 -20.23
N PRO A 4 59.11 14.80 -19.75
CA PRO A 4 58.43 13.78 -20.53
C PRO A 4 56.90 13.84 -20.46
N ASP A 5 56.36 13.30 -21.54
CA ASP A 5 54.97 13.04 -21.92
C ASP A 5 54.27 12.08 -20.92
N PHE A 6 53.08 12.47 -20.44
CA PHE A 6 52.13 11.57 -19.79
C PHE A 6 50.85 11.60 -20.61
N SER A 7 50.87 10.88 -21.72
CA SER A 7 49.68 10.45 -22.44
C SER A 7 49.41 9.00 -22.07
N ASP A 8 48.57 8.79 -21.06
CA ASP A 8 47.89 7.51 -20.88
C ASP A 8 46.39 7.75 -20.70
N VAL A 9 45.65 7.24 -21.68
CA VAL A 9 44.22 7.41 -21.88
C VAL A 9 43.50 6.44 -20.95
N ALA A 10 43.12 6.91 -19.76
CA ALA A 10 42.12 6.24 -18.93
C ALA A 10 40.73 6.73 -19.36
N ALA A 11 39.96 5.83 -19.96
CA ALA A 11 38.55 6.05 -20.30
C ALA A 11 37.78 6.52 -19.07
N ALA A 12 37.32 7.77 -19.09
CA ALA A 12 36.47 8.34 -18.05
C ALA A 12 35.12 7.62 -18.08
N ALA A 13 34.95 6.64 -17.18
CA ALA A 13 33.63 6.16 -16.81
C ALA A 13 32.84 7.35 -16.27
N ALA A 14 31.68 7.60 -16.87
CA ALA A 14 30.79 8.69 -16.48
C ALA A 14 30.48 8.61 -14.99
N VAL A 15 30.86 9.65 -14.25
CA VAL A 15 30.47 9.83 -12.85
C VAL A 15 28.95 10.05 -12.84
N PRO A 16 28.15 9.19 -12.19
CA PRO A 16 26.71 9.40 -12.09
C PRO A 16 26.42 10.67 -11.30
N SER A 17 25.48 11.49 -11.80
CA SER A 17 25.11 12.76 -11.18
C SER A 17 24.59 12.58 -9.76
N GLU A 18 24.90 13.54 -8.86
CA GLU A 18 24.59 13.63 -7.42
C GLU A 18 23.09 13.51 -7.01
N LEU A 19 22.19 13.13 -7.93
CA LEU A 19 20.75 13.03 -7.72
C LEU A 19 20.21 11.59 -7.64
N GLU A 20 21.05 10.55 -7.79
CA GLU A 20 20.53 9.18 -7.94
C GLU A 20 20.16 8.47 -6.64
N PHE A 21 20.90 8.59 -5.54
CA PHE A 21 20.43 8.14 -4.22
C PHE A 21 21.18 8.95 -3.14
N PRO A 22 20.51 9.81 -2.35
CA PRO A 22 21.19 10.45 -1.24
C PRO A 22 21.62 9.34 -0.29
N PHE A 23 22.91 9.27 0.05
CA PHE A 23 23.53 8.45 1.11
C PHE A 23 22.55 7.51 1.83
N SER A 24 22.67 6.18 1.66
CA SER A 24 21.84 5.26 2.44
C SER A 24 22.01 5.59 3.93
N SER A 25 20.99 6.22 4.50
CA SER A 25 20.99 6.62 5.92
C SER A 25 21.05 5.41 6.86
N LEU A 26 20.97 4.19 6.32
CA LEU A 26 21.06 2.93 7.04
C LEU A 26 22.46 2.62 7.55
N GLU A 27 23.52 3.02 6.84
CA GLU A 27 24.90 2.81 7.32
C GLU A 27 25.10 3.45 8.71
N TYR A 28 24.63 4.67 8.89
CA TYR A 28 24.67 5.38 10.18
C TYR A 28 23.69 4.82 11.23
N ARG A 29 22.80 3.91 10.84
CA ARG A 29 21.77 3.30 11.70
C ARG A 29 21.99 1.81 11.94
N GLN A 30 23.16 1.26 11.60
CA GLN A 30 23.48 -0.15 11.86
C GLN A 30 23.26 -0.55 13.32
N HIS A 31 23.62 0.31 14.29
CA HIS A 31 23.38 0.06 15.71
C HIS A 31 21.88 -0.07 16.08
N GLN A 32 20.98 0.52 15.28
CA GLN A 32 19.53 0.40 15.44
C GLN A 32 18.97 -0.80 14.67
N MET A 33 19.63 -1.20 13.58
CA MET A 33 19.30 -2.41 12.81
C MET A 33 19.69 -3.67 13.55
N PHE A 34 20.83 -3.66 14.24
CA PHE A 34 21.40 -4.81 14.92
C PHE A 34 21.73 -4.47 16.38
N PRO A 35 20.71 -4.13 17.19
CA PRO A 35 20.94 -3.80 18.59
C PRO A 35 21.28 -5.07 19.40
N ARG A 36 22.05 -4.88 20.47
CA ARG A 36 22.23 -5.89 21.52
C ARG A 36 21.28 -5.61 22.67
N LEU A 37 20.60 -6.65 23.13
CA LEU A 37 19.77 -6.60 24.33
C LEU A 37 20.65 -6.72 25.57
N SER A 38 20.36 -5.89 26.56
CA SER A 38 20.92 -6.00 27.90
C SER A 38 20.44 -7.27 28.62
N ALA A 39 21.17 -7.70 29.64
CA ALA A 39 20.75 -8.82 30.48
C ALA A 39 19.36 -8.62 31.12
N ALA A 40 19.00 -7.36 31.44
CA ALA A 40 17.69 -7.01 31.98
C ALA A 40 16.57 -7.17 30.93
N GLU A 41 16.81 -6.74 29.69
CA GLU A 41 15.87 -6.94 28.58
C GLU A 41 15.69 -8.44 28.28
N ILE A 42 16.78 -9.20 28.25
CA ILE A 42 16.73 -10.68 28.09
C ILE A 42 15.92 -11.32 29.21
N GLN A 43 16.10 -10.89 30.45
CA GLN A 43 15.32 -11.40 31.58
C GLN A 43 13.82 -11.05 31.45
N SER A 44 13.49 -9.83 31.00
CA SER A 44 12.10 -9.39 30.77
C SER A 44 11.40 -10.25 29.71
N LEU A 45 12.09 -10.59 28.61
CA LEU A 45 11.50 -11.33 27.49
C LEU A 45 11.35 -12.83 27.75
N ARG A 46 12.09 -13.42 28.71
CA ARG A 46 12.06 -14.86 29.01
C ARG A 46 10.64 -15.40 29.25
N ARG A 47 9.73 -14.62 29.83
CA ARG A 47 8.32 -15.04 30.06
C ARG A 47 7.52 -15.27 28.77
N PHE A 48 7.99 -14.74 27.64
CA PHE A 48 7.37 -14.89 26.32
C PHE A 48 8.09 -15.92 25.45
N ALA A 49 9.22 -16.48 25.92
CA ALA A 49 10.10 -17.28 25.09
C ALA A 49 10.24 -18.71 25.58
N ARG A 50 10.65 -19.60 24.67
CA ARG A 50 11.12 -20.96 24.99
C ARG A 50 12.59 -21.12 24.60
N PRO A 51 13.40 -21.85 25.38
CA PRO A 51 14.78 -22.13 25.00
C PRO A 51 14.86 -23.08 23.79
N MET A 52 15.82 -22.86 22.91
CA MET A 52 16.18 -23.76 21.81
C MET A 52 17.69 -23.75 21.58
N SER A 53 18.24 -24.88 21.14
CA SER A 53 19.66 -25.04 20.85
C SER A 53 19.87 -25.57 19.44
N PHE A 54 20.97 -25.17 18.81
CA PHE A 54 21.35 -25.53 17.44
C PHE A 54 22.82 -25.93 17.40
N LYS A 55 23.14 -26.94 16.58
CA LYS A 55 24.52 -27.38 16.33
C LYS A 55 25.18 -26.54 15.24
N VAL A 56 26.51 -26.61 15.17
CA VAL A 56 27.29 -25.99 14.09
C VAL A 56 26.77 -26.44 12.73
N GLY A 57 26.49 -25.48 11.84
CA GLY A 57 26.00 -25.69 10.49
C GLY A 57 24.49 -25.89 10.37
N GLU A 58 23.73 -25.97 11.47
CA GLU A 58 22.28 -26.08 11.41
C GLU A 58 21.63 -24.76 10.98
N LEU A 59 20.56 -24.87 10.19
CA LEU A 59 19.69 -23.75 9.83
C LEU A 59 18.75 -23.45 10.99
N ILE A 60 18.82 -22.23 11.51
CA ILE A 60 17.91 -21.71 12.53
C ILE A 60 16.59 -21.28 11.87
N PHE A 61 16.69 -20.66 10.70
CA PHE A 61 15.57 -20.35 9.81
C PHE A 61 16.07 -20.26 8.35
N GLU A 62 15.17 -20.48 7.41
CA GLU A 62 15.46 -20.61 5.98
C GLU A 62 14.57 -19.67 5.16
N THR A 63 15.17 -19.03 4.18
CA THR A 63 14.51 -18.18 3.18
C THR A 63 13.36 -18.94 2.50
N GLY A 64 12.20 -18.30 2.39
CA GLY A 64 11.00 -18.89 1.80
C GLY A 64 10.25 -19.88 2.69
N ARG A 65 10.73 -20.15 3.92
CA ARG A 65 10.03 -20.97 4.93
C ARG A 65 9.51 -20.11 6.08
N VAL A 66 8.39 -20.52 6.65
CA VAL A 66 7.85 -19.87 7.87
C VAL A 66 8.80 -20.13 9.03
N ALA A 67 9.36 -19.05 9.60
CA ALA A 67 10.22 -19.14 10.77
C ALA A 67 9.39 -19.25 12.06
N LEU A 68 9.99 -19.82 13.11
CA LEU A 68 9.32 -20.02 14.41
C LEU A 68 9.02 -18.72 15.17
N GLY A 69 9.60 -17.59 14.76
CA GLY A 69 9.41 -16.29 15.39
C GLY A 69 10.73 -15.53 15.53
N LEU A 70 10.86 -14.73 16.58
CA LEU A 70 12.07 -13.98 16.91
C LEU A 70 13.00 -14.83 17.79
N PHE A 71 14.27 -14.90 17.42
CA PHE A 71 15.30 -15.60 18.17
C PHE A 71 16.19 -14.60 18.90
N VAL A 72 16.43 -14.78 20.19
CA VAL A 72 17.43 -14.02 20.96
C VAL A 72 18.59 -14.94 21.25
N LEU A 73 19.79 -14.54 20.87
CA LEU A 73 21.00 -15.34 21.04
C LEU A 73 21.52 -15.19 22.47
N LEU A 74 21.54 -16.29 23.22
CA LEU A 74 22.11 -16.35 24.57
C LEU A 74 23.59 -16.69 24.52
N HIS A 75 23.96 -17.60 23.62
CA HIS A 75 25.33 -18.02 23.40
C HIS A 75 25.56 -18.45 21.95
N GLY A 76 26.70 -18.09 21.38
CA GLY A 76 27.21 -18.59 20.10
C GLY A 76 27.29 -17.52 19.02
N ARG A 77 27.51 -17.95 17.78
CA ARG A 77 27.54 -17.07 16.60
C ARG A 77 26.65 -17.61 15.50
N VAL A 78 25.92 -16.70 14.86
CA VAL A 78 25.01 -17.01 13.75
C VAL A 78 25.34 -16.10 12.59
N ARG A 79 25.45 -16.67 11.40
CA ARG A 79 25.57 -15.91 10.16
C ARG A 79 24.20 -15.67 9.57
N ILE A 80 23.96 -14.42 9.17
CA ILE A 80 22.76 -14.03 8.45
C ILE A 80 23.14 -13.75 7.01
N GLU A 81 22.57 -14.53 6.09
CA GLU A 81 22.85 -14.41 4.65
C GLU A 81 21.54 -14.30 3.87
N SER A 82 21.54 -13.53 2.81
CA SER A 82 20.50 -13.58 1.81
C SER A 82 20.90 -14.56 0.72
N ARG A 83 19.99 -15.44 0.34
CA ARG A 83 20.15 -16.33 -0.81
C ARG A 83 19.32 -15.78 -1.96
N ASP A 84 19.97 -15.41 -3.04
CA ASP A 84 19.24 -15.05 -4.26
C ASP A 84 18.73 -16.29 -5.00
N SER A 85 17.96 -16.10 -6.06
CA SER A 85 17.46 -17.23 -6.86
C SER A 85 18.53 -17.96 -7.66
N PHE A 86 19.78 -17.47 -7.67
CA PHE A 86 20.94 -18.16 -8.22
C PHE A 86 21.62 -19.09 -7.21
N GLY A 87 21.17 -19.07 -5.95
CA GLY A 87 21.84 -19.74 -4.85
C GLY A 87 23.11 -19.02 -4.38
N ARG A 88 23.38 -17.79 -4.85
CA ARG A 88 24.48 -16.97 -4.34
C ARG A 88 24.09 -16.47 -2.95
N ALA A 89 24.98 -16.70 -1.98
CA ALA A 89 24.83 -16.20 -0.63
C ALA A 89 25.51 -14.83 -0.51
N THR A 90 24.76 -13.84 -0.04
CA THR A 90 25.28 -12.51 0.30
C THR A 90 25.22 -12.36 1.82
N LEU A 91 26.38 -12.13 2.44
CA LEU A 91 26.46 -11.86 3.87
C LEU A 91 25.74 -10.56 4.21
N VAL A 92 24.73 -10.64 5.07
CA VAL A 92 24.01 -9.47 5.58
C VAL A 92 24.65 -9.00 6.87
N THR A 93 24.87 -9.92 7.82
CA THR A 93 25.52 -9.63 9.11
C THR A 93 25.90 -10.93 9.84
N GLU A 94 26.67 -10.81 10.92
CA GLU A 94 26.87 -11.88 11.89
C GLU A 94 26.34 -11.43 13.25
N HIS A 95 25.63 -12.34 13.93
CA HIS A 95 25.09 -12.13 15.26
C HIS A 95 25.85 -12.98 16.28
N ASP A 96 26.04 -12.40 17.45
CA ASP A 96 26.61 -13.02 18.64
C ASP A 96 25.77 -12.70 19.89
N ASP A 97 26.21 -13.15 21.05
CA ASP A 97 25.51 -13.06 22.33
C ASP A 97 24.83 -11.68 22.56
N GLY A 98 23.54 -11.73 22.91
CA GLY A 98 22.69 -10.58 23.16
C GLY A 98 21.98 -10.01 21.93
N HIS A 99 22.34 -10.40 20.71
CA HIS A 99 21.57 -10.01 19.52
C HIS A 99 20.25 -10.77 19.41
N PHE A 100 19.30 -10.19 18.67
CA PHE A 100 18.11 -10.91 18.22
C PHE A 100 17.97 -10.92 16.69
N MET A 101 17.37 -12.00 16.20
CA MET A 101 17.24 -12.35 14.79
C MET A 101 15.75 -12.45 14.44
N ALA A 102 15.30 -11.54 13.60
CA ALA A 102 13.95 -11.44 13.06
C ALA A 102 13.89 -10.27 12.06
N GLU A 103 12.87 -10.26 11.23
CA GLU A 103 12.41 -9.10 10.50
C GLU A 103 10.87 -8.99 10.59
N MET A 104 10.26 -8.04 9.87
CA MET A 104 8.82 -7.80 9.88
C MET A 104 7.93 -9.05 9.68
N ALA A 105 8.35 -10.06 8.92
CA ALA A 105 7.55 -11.26 8.65
C ALA A 105 7.24 -12.06 9.92
N GLN A 106 8.19 -12.12 10.87
CA GLN A 106 8.05 -12.88 12.12
C GLN A 106 6.96 -12.32 13.05
N LEU A 107 6.53 -11.07 12.88
CA LEU A 107 5.37 -10.53 13.61
C LEU A 107 4.05 -11.20 13.22
N SER A 108 3.99 -11.78 12.01
CA SER A 108 2.77 -12.34 11.42
C SER A 108 2.94 -13.78 10.95
N GLY A 109 4.02 -14.46 11.35
CA GLY A 109 4.28 -15.86 10.97
C GLY A 109 4.48 -16.06 9.46
N LYS A 110 5.03 -15.06 8.76
CA LYS A 110 5.27 -15.13 7.32
C LYS A 110 6.64 -15.76 6.99
N PRO A 111 6.86 -16.22 5.74
CA PRO A 111 8.14 -16.75 5.32
C PRO A 111 9.30 -15.79 5.56
N ALA A 112 10.45 -16.31 5.97
CA ALA A 112 11.67 -15.54 6.13
C ALA A 112 12.24 -15.12 4.76
N LEU A 113 12.91 -13.98 4.74
CA LEU A 113 13.58 -13.44 3.54
C LEU A 113 15.08 -13.77 3.47
N ILE A 114 15.64 -14.27 4.57
CA ILE A 114 17.07 -14.49 4.76
C ILE A 114 17.27 -15.78 5.55
N ASP A 115 18.46 -16.36 5.44
CA ASP A 115 18.90 -17.54 6.15
C ASP A 115 19.60 -17.17 7.47
N GLY A 116 19.45 -18.01 8.47
CA GLY A 116 20.21 -17.95 9.73
C GLY A 116 20.94 -19.27 9.95
N ILE A 117 22.28 -19.24 9.92
CA ILE A 117 23.12 -20.44 10.00
C ILE A 117 23.98 -20.38 11.26
N ALA A 118 23.90 -21.41 12.10
CA ALA A 118 24.74 -21.50 13.30
C ALA A 118 26.22 -21.73 12.92
N LEU A 119 27.11 -20.81 13.29
CA LEU A 119 28.56 -20.93 13.06
C LEU A 119 29.28 -21.64 14.20
N THR A 120 28.67 -21.64 15.39
CA THR A 120 29.10 -22.38 16.57
C THR A 120 27.92 -23.21 17.08
N GLU A 121 28.10 -23.95 18.17
CA GLU A 121 26.94 -24.33 18.98
C GLU A 121 26.24 -23.06 19.46
N VAL A 122 24.91 -23.07 19.39
CA VAL A 122 24.07 -21.89 19.59
C VAL A 122 22.97 -22.20 20.59
N GLU A 123 22.80 -21.32 21.57
CA GLU A 123 21.67 -21.31 22.50
C GLU A 123 20.83 -20.06 22.29
N THR A 124 19.51 -20.23 22.21
CA THR A 124 18.56 -19.15 21.90
C THR A 124 17.35 -19.17 22.82
N LEU A 125 16.69 -18.01 22.93
CA LEU A 125 15.30 -17.89 23.32
C LEU A 125 14.45 -17.60 22.09
N VAL A 126 13.41 -18.39 21.86
CA VAL A 126 12.49 -18.22 20.72
C VAL A 126 11.16 -17.67 21.20
N VAL A 127 10.76 -16.55 20.61
CA VAL A 127 9.49 -15.87 20.85
C VAL A 127 8.61 -16.05 19.62
N GLU A 128 7.57 -16.86 19.73
CA GLU A 128 6.61 -17.13 18.65
C GLU A 128 5.82 -15.87 18.26
N PRO A 129 5.29 -15.75 17.03
CA PRO A 129 4.69 -14.51 16.52
C PRO A 129 3.64 -13.88 17.43
N GLU A 130 2.73 -14.67 18.00
CA GLU A 130 1.70 -14.19 18.93
C GLU A 130 2.29 -13.64 20.23
N ARG A 131 3.26 -14.36 20.80
CA ARG A 131 3.99 -13.97 22.00
C ARG A 131 4.89 -12.76 21.75
N LEU A 132 5.40 -12.60 20.54
CA LEU A 132 6.20 -11.47 20.12
C LEU A 132 5.36 -10.18 20.07
N ARG A 133 4.15 -10.26 19.52
CA ARG A 133 3.20 -9.13 19.57
C ARG A 133 2.86 -8.78 21.02
N ALA A 134 2.55 -9.78 21.84
CA ALA A 134 2.28 -9.59 23.27
C ALA A 134 3.48 -8.93 24.01
N LEU A 135 4.71 -9.36 23.72
CA LEU A 135 5.93 -8.77 24.27
C LEU A 135 6.07 -7.28 23.90
N ILE A 136 5.91 -6.95 22.62
CA ILE A 136 6.07 -5.57 22.10
C ILE A 136 5.00 -4.63 22.69
N VAL A 137 3.83 -5.14 23.04
CA VAL A 137 2.77 -4.38 23.70
C VAL A 137 3.03 -4.26 25.20
N ALA A 138 3.46 -5.34 25.86
CA ALA A 138 3.67 -5.38 27.30
C ALA A 138 4.91 -4.62 27.78
N ASP A 139 5.95 -4.51 26.94
CA ASP A 139 7.19 -3.78 27.23
C ASP A 139 7.43 -2.73 26.16
N ALA A 140 7.08 -1.47 26.45
CA ALA A 140 7.11 -0.39 25.46
C ALA A 140 8.53 -0.08 24.96
N GLN A 141 9.53 -0.14 25.84
CA GLN A 141 10.92 0.18 25.50
C GLN A 141 11.52 -0.93 24.64
N LEU A 142 11.40 -2.18 25.09
CA LEU A 142 11.88 -3.33 24.31
C LEU A 142 11.10 -3.46 23.00
N GLY A 143 9.79 -3.20 23.04
CA GLY A 143 8.93 -3.16 21.86
C GLY A 143 9.37 -2.11 20.84
N GLU A 144 9.79 -0.92 21.29
CA GLU A 144 10.36 0.11 20.43
C GLU A 144 11.68 -0.35 19.79
N HIS A 145 12.60 -0.91 20.57
CA HIS A 145 13.88 -1.43 20.08
C HIS A 145 13.69 -2.52 19.01
N ILE A 146 12.82 -3.49 19.29
CA ILE A 146 12.49 -4.57 18.36
C ILE A 146 11.89 -3.99 17.08
N MET A 147 10.78 -3.24 17.19
CA MET A 147 10.10 -2.69 16.01
C MET A 147 11.01 -1.83 15.14
N ARG A 148 11.83 -0.97 15.75
CA ARG A 148 12.79 -0.14 15.01
C ARG A 148 13.76 -0.99 14.20
N ALA A 149 14.32 -2.05 14.80
CA ALA A 149 15.22 -2.96 14.11
C ALA A 149 14.50 -3.69 12.96
N LEU A 150 13.30 -4.23 13.18
CA LEU A 150 12.55 -4.94 12.13
C LEU A 150 12.23 -4.04 10.93
N ILE A 151 11.83 -2.78 11.18
CA ILE A 151 11.53 -1.78 10.15
C ILE A 151 12.78 -1.45 9.34
N LEU A 152 13.91 -1.19 10.01
CA LEU A 152 15.16 -0.83 9.33
C LEU A 152 15.75 -2.02 8.56
N ARG A 153 15.68 -3.25 9.11
CA ARG A 153 16.07 -4.48 8.40
C ARG A 153 15.26 -4.66 7.13
N ARG A 154 13.94 -4.46 7.20
CA ARG A 154 13.06 -4.51 6.01
C ARG A 154 13.47 -3.47 4.98
N LEU A 155 13.79 -2.25 5.39
CA LEU A 155 14.26 -1.20 4.48
C LEU A 155 15.60 -1.57 3.84
N GLY A 156 16.55 -2.13 4.59
CA GLY A 156 17.83 -2.60 4.07
C GLY A 156 17.69 -3.69 3.01
N LEU A 157 16.81 -4.67 3.24
CA LEU A 157 16.50 -5.70 2.24
C LEU A 157 15.90 -5.10 0.96
N ILE A 158 15.06 -4.06 1.07
CA ILE A 158 14.49 -3.36 -0.09
C ILE A 158 15.56 -2.59 -0.85
N GLU A 159 16.44 -1.84 -0.17
CA GLU A 159 17.53 -1.09 -0.80
C GLU A 159 18.50 -2.00 -1.56
N GLN A 160 18.72 -3.21 -1.05
CA GLN A 160 19.59 -4.22 -1.68
C GLN A 160 18.85 -5.13 -2.68
N GLY A 161 17.52 -5.00 -2.83
CA GLY A 161 16.73 -5.84 -3.74
C GLY A 161 16.65 -7.31 -3.34
N LEU A 162 16.86 -7.65 -2.06
CA LEU A 162 16.95 -9.02 -1.55
C LEU A 162 15.56 -9.66 -1.38
N GLY A 163 15.05 -10.24 -2.47
CA GLY A 163 13.75 -10.89 -2.55
C GLY A 163 13.57 -11.64 -3.88
N PRO A 164 12.32 -11.83 -4.38
CA PRO A 164 12.09 -12.43 -5.69
C PRO A 164 12.80 -11.66 -6.81
N ILE A 165 13.27 -12.41 -7.80
CA ILE A 165 13.86 -11.87 -9.03
C ILE A 165 12.80 -11.90 -10.13
N ILE A 166 12.50 -10.74 -10.70
CA ILE A 166 11.61 -10.61 -11.87
C ILE A 166 12.50 -10.46 -13.11
N VAL A 167 12.42 -11.43 -14.02
CA VAL A 167 13.09 -11.40 -15.32
C VAL A 167 12.08 -11.06 -16.39
N GLY A 168 12.31 -9.99 -17.14
CA GLY A 168 11.44 -9.59 -18.25
C GLY A 168 12.00 -8.41 -19.01
N ASN A 169 11.26 -7.92 -20.00
CA ASN A 169 11.66 -6.74 -20.77
C ASN A 169 11.13 -5.47 -20.08
N GLY A 170 11.93 -4.40 -20.05
CA GLY A 170 11.54 -3.14 -19.39
C GLY A 170 10.27 -2.45 -19.95
N ASP A 171 9.85 -2.80 -21.16
CA ASP A 171 8.64 -2.30 -21.83
C ASP A 171 7.38 -3.16 -21.57
N ASP A 172 7.50 -4.28 -20.84
CA ASP A 172 6.37 -5.15 -20.53
C ASP A 172 5.48 -4.55 -19.43
N ALA A 173 4.22 -4.25 -19.78
CA ALA A 173 3.22 -3.73 -18.85
C ALA A 173 2.98 -4.65 -17.63
N ARG A 174 3.09 -5.98 -17.79
CA ARG A 174 2.93 -6.94 -16.68
C ARG A 174 4.10 -6.83 -15.71
N LEU A 175 5.34 -6.70 -16.20
CA LEU A 175 6.51 -6.47 -15.37
C LEU A 175 6.36 -5.19 -14.54
N VAL A 176 5.95 -4.08 -15.18
CA VAL A 176 5.72 -2.80 -14.49
C VAL A 176 4.65 -2.93 -13.39
N ARG A 177 3.57 -3.69 -13.66
CA ARG A 177 2.53 -3.97 -12.65
C ARG A 177 3.08 -4.74 -11.45
N LEU A 178 3.81 -5.83 -11.68
CA LEU A 178 4.40 -6.65 -10.60
C LEU A 178 5.44 -5.88 -9.78
N GLN A 179 6.32 -5.12 -10.44
CA GLN A 179 7.30 -4.26 -9.76
C GLN A 179 6.59 -3.21 -8.90
N GLY A 180 5.56 -2.55 -9.46
CA GLY A 180 4.74 -1.59 -8.74
C GLY A 180 4.01 -2.23 -7.55
N PHE A 181 3.53 -3.46 -7.69
CA PHE A 181 2.89 -4.22 -6.62
C PHE A 181 3.85 -4.51 -5.46
N LEU A 182 5.05 -5.08 -5.72
CA LEU A 182 6.03 -5.37 -4.67
C LEU A 182 6.52 -4.10 -3.98
N ARG A 183 6.83 -3.05 -4.76
CA ARG A 183 7.24 -1.75 -4.22
C ARG A 183 6.19 -1.16 -3.29
N ARG A 184 4.91 -1.15 -3.68
CA ARG A 184 3.83 -0.58 -2.86
C ARG A 184 3.55 -1.41 -1.60
N ASN A 185 3.82 -2.72 -1.63
CA ASN A 185 3.73 -3.59 -0.46
C ASN A 185 5.01 -3.61 0.39
N ALA A 186 6.00 -2.75 0.07
CA ALA A 186 7.31 -2.72 0.74
C ALA A 186 7.97 -4.11 0.80
N TYR A 187 7.82 -4.88 -0.27
CA TYR A 187 8.45 -6.18 -0.42
C TYR A 187 9.72 -6.03 -1.25
N PRO A 188 10.87 -6.52 -0.78
CA PRO A 188 12.12 -6.42 -1.52
C PRO A 188 12.04 -7.25 -2.80
N ALA A 189 12.65 -6.76 -3.87
CA ALA A 189 12.66 -7.45 -5.17
C ALA A 189 13.79 -6.92 -6.04
N MET A 190 14.24 -7.75 -6.96
CA MET A 190 15.18 -7.36 -8.01
C MET A 190 14.51 -7.53 -9.36
N VAL A 191 14.77 -6.58 -10.28
CA VAL A 191 14.30 -6.67 -11.66
C VAL A 191 15.52 -6.76 -12.56
N ILE A 192 15.54 -7.77 -13.42
CA ILE A 192 16.62 -8.07 -14.35
C ILE A 192 16.06 -8.01 -15.77
N ASP A 193 16.74 -7.28 -16.66
CA ASP A 193 16.34 -7.20 -18.06
C ASP A 193 16.70 -8.50 -18.81
N ALA A 194 15.70 -9.12 -19.44
CA ALA A 194 15.86 -10.40 -20.11
C ALA A 194 16.80 -10.36 -21.34
N ARG A 195 17.05 -9.19 -21.93
CA ARG A 195 17.82 -9.04 -23.18
C ARG A 195 19.26 -8.64 -22.94
N SER A 196 19.51 -7.79 -21.94
CA SER A 196 20.83 -7.18 -21.75
C SER A 196 21.60 -7.71 -20.55
N ASP A 197 20.94 -8.38 -19.60
CA ASP A 197 21.58 -8.74 -18.33
C ASP A 197 22.19 -10.16 -18.39
N PRO A 198 23.50 -10.33 -18.10
CA PRO A 198 24.14 -11.65 -18.03
C PRO A 198 23.51 -12.59 -17.00
N ASP A 199 22.98 -12.04 -15.91
CA ASP A 199 22.33 -12.83 -14.87
C ASP A 199 20.98 -13.39 -15.36
N ALA A 200 20.29 -12.72 -16.30
CA ALA A 200 19.12 -13.29 -16.96
C ALA A 200 19.49 -14.55 -17.77
N ILE A 201 20.59 -14.53 -18.53
CA ILE A 201 21.06 -15.69 -19.30
C ILE A 201 21.27 -16.90 -18.39
N THR A 202 21.88 -16.66 -17.22
CA THR A 202 22.14 -17.71 -16.23
C THR A 202 20.83 -18.30 -15.67
N LEU A 203 19.85 -17.47 -15.30
CA LEU A 203 18.55 -17.95 -14.80
C LEU A 203 17.75 -18.73 -15.85
N LEU A 204 17.84 -18.27 -17.10
CA LEU A 204 17.13 -18.88 -18.22
C LEU A 204 17.82 -20.15 -18.74
N GLY A 205 19.07 -20.39 -18.32
CA GLY A 205 19.88 -21.53 -18.73
C GLY A 205 19.20 -22.87 -18.42
N GLY A 206 18.86 -23.63 -19.46
CA GLY A 206 18.18 -24.92 -19.32
C GLY A 206 16.64 -24.85 -19.25
N MET A 207 16.05 -23.65 -19.33
CA MET A 207 14.60 -23.47 -19.40
C MET A 207 14.14 -23.26 -20.85
N THR A 208 13.11 -23.98 -21.28
CA THR A 208 12.36 -23.58 -22.48
C THR A 208 11.47 -22.40 -22.13
N THR A 209 11.66 -21.28 -22.83
CA THR A 209 10.89 -20.05 -22.64
C THR A 209 10.35 -19.55 -23.98
N GLY A 210 9.08 -19.15 -23.98
CA GLY A 210 8.44 -18.45 -25.08
C GLY A 210 8.12 -17.00 -24.70
N PRO A 211 7.82 -16.11 -25.68
CA PRO A 211 7.47 -14.71 -25.39
C PRO A 211 6.30 -14.54 -24.40
N GLY A 212 5.35 -15.49 -24.38
CA GLY A 212 4.20 -15.46 -23.48
C GLY A 212 4.49 -15.89 -22.03
N ASP A 213 5.70 -16.37 -21.74
CA ASP A 213 6.10 -16.77 -20.38
C ASP A 213 6.59 -15.58 -19.53
N PHE A 214 6.89 -14.46 -20.16
CA PHE A 214 7.44 -13.28 -19.48
C PHE A 214 6.34 -12.39 -18.88
N PRO A 215 6.64 -11.71 -17.75
CA PRO A 215 7.86 -11.84 -16.96
C PRO A 215 7.89 -13.15 -16.17
N LEU A 216 9.08 -13.72 -16.02
CA LEU A 216 9.33 -14.83 -15.10
C LEU A 216 9.60 -14.27 -13.70
N VAL A 217 9.08 -14.92 -12.66
CA VAL A 217 9.38 -14.53 -11.28
C VAL A 217 9.95 -15.71 -10.53
N PHE A 218 11.20 -15.58 -10.09
CA PHE A 218 11.88 -16.56 -9.26
C PHE A 218 11.61 -16.22 -7.79
N CYS A 219 10.76 -17.01 -7.15
CA CYS A 219 10.36 -16.80 -5.76
C CYS A 219 11.44 -17.31 -4.78
N PRO A 220 11.57 -16.71 -3.58
CA PRO A 220 12.52 -17.16 -2.56
C PRO A 220 12.31 -18.60 -2.06
N ASN A 221 11.10 -19.16 -2.25
CA ASN A 221 10.79 -20.56 -1.94
C ASN A 221 11.27 -21.57 -3.01
N GLY A 222 11.96 -21.10 -4.05
CA GLY A 222 12.48 -21.91 -5.16
C GLY A 222 11.50 -22.14 -6.32
N SER A 223 10.26 -21.66 -6.23
CA SER A 223 9.32 -21.75 -7.35
C SER A 223 9.58 -20.69 -8.42
N VAL A 224 9.23 -21.00 -9.67
CA VAL A 224 9.31 -20.06 -10.80
C VAL A 224 7.93 -19.88 -11.39
N LEU A 225 7.41 -18.66 -11.31
CA LEU A 225 6.12 -18.29 -11.88
C LEU A 225 6.31 -17.76 -13.30
N ARG A 226 5.44 -18.20 -14.22
CA ARG A 226 5.43 -17.77 -15.62
C ARG A 226 4.31 -16.77 -15.85
N ALA A 227 4.68 -15.55 -16.21
CA ALA A 227 3.78 -14.43 -16.43
C ALA A 227 2.68 -14.30 -15.35
N PRO A 228 3.02 -14.31 -14.04
CA PRO A 228 2.00 -14.30 -13.00
C PRO A 228 1.24 -12.96 -12.95
N ASP A 229 0.05 -13.01 -12.37
CA ASP A 229 -0.62 -11.83 -11.84
C ASP A 229 -0.19 -11.52 -10.38
N GLU A 230 -0.64 -10.38 -9.85
CA GLU A 230 -0.32 -9.94 -8.50
C GLU A 230 -0.81 -10.91 -7.41
N ALA A 231 -1.93 -11.61 -7.63
CA ALA A 231 -2.50 -12.53 -6.65
C ALA A 231 -1.68 -13.83 -6.56
N GLN A 232 -1.31 -14.39 -7.71
CA GLN A 232 -0.42 -15.54 -7.81
C GLN A 232 0.93 -15.24 -7.16
N LEU A 233 1.50 -14.06 -7.44
CA LEU A 233 2.75 -13.64 -6.82
C LEU A 233 2.60 -13.47 -5.30
N ALA A 234 1.54 -12.84 -4.82
CA ALA A 234 1.30 -12.65 -3.40
C ALA A 234 1.15 -13.96 -2.63
N SER A 235 0.44 -14.94 -3.22
CA SER A 235 0.33 -16.29 -2.65
C SER A 235 1.69 -16.99 -2.59
N CYS A 236 2.50 -16.89 -3.65
CA CYS A 236 3.85 -17.48 -3.68
C CYS A 236 4.74 -16.94 -2.56
N LEU A 237 4.64 -15.65 -2.28
CA LEU A 237 5.46 -14.94 -1.29
C LEU A 237 4.91 -15.01 0.14
N GLY A 238 3.75 -15.65 0.36
CA GLY A 238 3.11 -15.69 1.68
C GLY A 238 2.67 -14.31 2.19
N LEU A 239 2.29 -13.40 1.28
CA LEU A 239 1.85 -12.05 1.65
C LEU A 239 0.46 -12.04 2.27
N VAL A 240 -0.40 -12.99 1.88
CA VAL A 240 -1.77 -13.12 2.35
C VAL A 240 -1.79 -14.07 3.55
N PRO A 241 -2.41 -13.70 4.69
CA PRO A 241 -2.54 -14.60 5.83
C PRO A 241 -3.42 -15.79 5.47
N THR A 242 -3.17 -16.93 6.10
CA THR A 242 -4.10 -18.05 6.07
C THR A 242 -5.26 -17.73 7.02
N PHE A 243 -6.48 -17.74 6.51
CA PHE A 243 -7.67 -17.57 7.34
C PHE A 243 -8.21 -18.92 7.76
N GLU A 244 -8.51 -19.08 9.05
CA GLU A 244 -9.20 -20.27 9.54
C GLU A 244 -10.70 -20.14 9.23
N PRO A 245 -11.32 -21.09 8.50
CA PRO A 245 -12.73 -21.00 8.11
C PRO A 245 -13.71 -20.91 9.29
N SER A 246 -13.33 -21.45 10.45
CA SER A 246 -14.13 -21.43 11.68
C SER A 246 -13.99 -20.13 12.49
N HIS A 247 -13.02 -19.28 12.18
CA HIS A 247 -12.79 -18.06 12.93
C HIS A 247 -13.79 -16.98 12.54
N VAL A 248 -14.45 -16.38 13.53
CA VAL A 248 -15.36 -15.26 13.35
C VAL A 248 -14.70 -14.01 13.91
N TYR A 249 -14.39 -13.06 13.04
CA TYR A 249 -13.78 -11.78 13.43
C TYR A 249 -14.81 -10.87 14.11
N ASP A 250 -14.36 -10.04 15.04
CA ASP A 250 -15.19 -8.97 15.59
C ASP A 250 -15.47 -7.92 14.52
N VAL A 251 -14.47 -7.61 13.70
CA VAL A 251 -14.58 -6.65 12.60
C VAL A 251 -13.81 -7.08 11.35
N ALA A 252 -14.49 -7.04 10.20
CA ALA A 252 -13.86 -7.07 8.88
C ALA A 252 -13.81 -5.67 8.27
N ILE A 253 -12.63 -5.22 7.86
CA ILE A 253 -12.39 -3.89 7.28
C ILE A 253 -12.06 -4.07 5.79
N VAL A 254 -12.87 -3.49 4.92
CA VAL A 254 -12.67 -3.59 3.46
C VAL A 254 -12.10 -2.28 2.93
N GLY A 255 -10.80 -2.28 2.66
CA GLY A 255 -9.98 -1.19 2.16
C GLY A 255 -8.82 -0.88 3.11
N ALA A 256 -7.59 -0.80 2.59
CA ALA A 256 -6.39 -0.44 3.36
C ALA A 256 -5.87 0.95 3.01
N GLY A 257 -6.77 1.88 2.67
CA GLY A 257 -6.47 3.32 2.64
C GLY A 257 -6.23 3.90 4.04
N PRO A 258 -6.00 5.22 4.16
CA PRO A 258 -5.77 5.85 5.47
C PRO A 258 -6.89 5.60 6.48
N ALA A 259 -8.15 5.59 6.05
CA ALA A 259 -9.29 5.29 6.93
C ALA A 259 -9.29 3.85 7.43
N GLY A 260 -9.12 2.88 6.54
CA GLY A 260 -9.13 1.47 6.90
C GLY A 260 -7.92 1.07 7.75
N LEU A 261 -6.73 1.60 7.43
CA LEU A 261 -5.54 1.39 8.26
C LEU A 261 -5.69 2.01 9.65
N ALA A 262 -6.30 3.20 9.76
CA ALA A 262 -6.60 3.80 11.06
C ALA A 262 -7.59 2.94 11.85
N ALA A 263 -8.70 2.52 11.24
CA ALA A 263 -9.65 1.60 11.88
C ALA A 263 -8.99 0.29 12.31
N SER A 264 -8.07 -0.24 11.51
CA SER A 264 -7.33 -1.46 11.84
C SER A 264 -6.46 -1.30 13.08
N VAL A 265 -5.72 -0.19 13.16
CA VAL A 265 -4.87 0.12 14.33
C VAL A 265 -5.74 0.27 15.58
N TYR A 266 -6.76 1.13 15.53
CA TYR A 266 -7.58 1.42 16.71
C TYR A 266 -8.37 0.18 17.19
N ALA A 267 -8.95 -0.59 16.26
CA ALA A 267 -9.69 -1.81 16.62
C ALA A 267 -8.76 -2.85 17.25
N ALA A 268 -7.58 -3.09 16.67
CA ALA A 268 -6.63 -4.05 17.20
C ALA A 268 -6.06 -3.60 18.56
N THR A 269 -5.85 -2.29 18.79
CA THR A 269 -5.40 -1.78 20.10
C THR A 269 -6.43 -1.95 21.20
N GLU A 270 -7.71 -1.95 20.86
CA GLU A 270 -8.82 -2.17 21.80
C GLU A 270 -9.15 -3.67 21.98
N GLY A 271 -8.33 -4.55 21.40
CA GLY A 271 -8.41 -6.00 21.61
C GLY A 271 -9.41 -6.73 20.72
N LEU A 272 -9.97 -6.06 19.70
CA LEU A 272 -10.84 -6.71 18.72
C LEU A 272 -10.02 -7.63 17.81
N SER A 273 -10.60 -8.75 17.41
CA SER A 273 -10.09 -9.55 16.29
C SER A 273 -10.42 -8.85 14.97
N VAL A 274 -9.39 -8.50 14.21
CA VAL A 274 -9.51 -7.65 12.99
C VAL A 274 -9.03 -8.39 11.76
N ALA A 275 -9.87 -8.47 10.73
CA ALA A 275 -9.46 -8.85 9.37
C ALA A 275 -9.54 -7.65 8.43
N VAL A 276 -8.50 -7.42 7.62
CA VAL A 276 -8.40 -6.27 6.72
C VAL A 276 -8.14 -6.75 5.30
N PHE A 277 -8.89 -6.24 4.34
CA PHE A 277 -8.84 -6.66 2.94
C PHE A 277 -8.57 -5.47 2.03
N ASP A 278 -7.56 -5.55 1.16
CA ASP A 278 -7.35 -4.56 0.10
C ASP A 278 -6.89 -5.25 -1.17
N GLN A 279 -7.45 -4.88 -2.33
CA GLN A 279 -7.16 -5.53 -3.60
C GLN A 279 -5.77 -5.25 -4.19
N ARG A 280 -5.00 -4.28 -3.66
CA ARG A 280 -3.72 -3.85 -4.27
C ARG A 280 -2.57 -3.72 -3.28
N ALA A 281 -2.67 -2.75 -2.36
CA ALA A 281 -1.55 -2.36 -1.49
C ALA A 281 -2.01 -1.44 -0.35
N PRO A 282 -1.28 -1.38 0.78
CA PRO A 282 -1.53 -0.39 1.81
C PRO A 282 -1.44 1.04 1.29
N GLY A 283 -2.30 1.92 1.79
CA GLY A 283 -2.30 3.36 1.54
C GLY A 283 -3.39 3.84 0.58
N GLY A 284 -4.04 2.95 -0.15
CA GLY A 284 -5.09 3.30 -1.11
C GLY A 284 -4.63 4.41 -2.07
N GLN A 285 -5.51 5.38 -2.36
CA GLN A 285 -5.14 6.52 -3.21
C GLN A 285 -4.03 7.39 -2.59
N ALA A 286 -4.07 7.59 -1.26
CA ALA A 286 -3.09 8.45 -0.58
C ALA A 286 -1.68 7.90 -0.75
N GLY A 287 -1.50 6.58 -0.81
CA GLY A 287 -0.22 5.89 -1.00
C GLY A 287 0.57 6.34 -2.24
N ALA A 288 -0.12 6.83 -3.28
CA ALA A 288 0.51 7.35 -4.49
C ALA A 288 0.96 8.82 -4.40
N SER A 289 0.59 9.53 -3.32
CA SER A 289 1.02 10.92 -3.13
C SER A 289 2.52 10.98 -2.80
N SER A 290 3.26 11.77 -3.59
CA SER A 290 4.70 12.00 -3.37
C SER A 290 4.97 12.72 -2.05
N ARG A 291 4.08 13.64 -1.65
CA ARG A 291 4.22 14.47 -0.46
C ARG A 291 2.87 15.02 0.01
N ILE A 292 2.53 14.72 1.26
CA ILE A 292 1.36 15.23 1.98
C ILE A 292 1.85 16.29 2.97
N GLU A 293 1.56 17.55 2.71
CA GLU A 293 1.99 18.69 3.55
C GLU A 293 0.94 19.11 4.59
N ASN A 294 -0.31 18.74 4.36
CA ASN A 294 -1.45 19.13 5.21
C ASN A 294 -1.83 18.04 6.23
N TYR A 295 -0.90 17.16 6.59
CA TYR A 295 -1.08 16.18 7.65
C TYR A 295 -0.32 16.62 8.90
N LEU A 296 -1.06 16.93 9.96
CA LEU A 296 -0.51 17.46 11.22
C LEU A 296 0.55 16.52 11.81
N GLY A 297 1.64 17.08 12.31
CA GLY A 297 2.77 16.35 12.87
C GLY A 297 3.94 16.12 11.91
N PHE A 298 3.79 16.42 10.62
CA PHE A 298 4.87 16.34 9.62
C PHE A 298 5.18 17.73 9.03
N PRO A 299 5.99 18.56 9.71
CA PRO A 299 6.23 19.94 9.29
C PRO A 299 6.93 20.07 7.93
N THR A 300 7.67 19.05 7.50
CA THR A 300 8.31 18.96 6.18
C THR A 300 7.53 18.12 5.18
N GLY A 301 6.31 17.70 5.55
CA GLY A 301 5.50 16.74 4.82
C GLY A 301 5.97 15.28 4.98
N ILE A 302 5.12 14.35 4.53
CA ILE A 302 5.42 12.91 4.48
C ILE A 302 4.89 12.33 3.17
N SER A 303 5.58 11.37 2.55
CA SER A 303 5.01 10.68 1.40
C SER A 303 3.83 9.81 1.83
N GLY A 304 2.85 9.65 0.94
CA GLY A 304 1.69 8.81 1.23
C GLY A 304 2.05 7.35 1.48
N GLN A 305 3.02 6.84 0.73
CA GLN A 305 3.55 5.49 0.92
C GLN A 305 4.20 5.33 2.31
N ALA A 306 4.98 6.31 2.78
CA ALA A 306 5.60 6.23 4.10
C ALA A 306 4.56 6.32 5.23
N LEU A 307 3.53 7.16 5.07
CA LEU A 307 2.42 7.25 6.02
C LEU A 307 1.68 5.91 6.12
N ALA A 308 1.34 5.31 4.97
CA ALA A 308 0.65 4.03 4.89
C ALA A 308 1.49 2.87 5.45
N ALA A 309 2.77 2.80 5.12
CA ALA A 309 3.67 1.76 5.61
C ALA A 309 3.78 1.78 7.14
N ARG A 310 3.87 2.97 7.75
CA ARG A 310 3.88 3.11 9.22
C ARG A 310 2.59 2.62 9.85
N ALA A 311 1.43 2.99 9.30
CA ALA A 311 0.14 2.53 9.81
C ALA A 311 -0.07 1.02 9.63
N PHE A 312 0.36 0.46 8.48
CA PHE A 312 0.37 -0.98 8.22
C PHE A 312 1.21 -1.75 9.25
N GLN A 313 2.43 -1.27 9.54
CA GLN A 313 3.31 -1.86 10.55
C GLN A 313 2.71 -1.79 11.96
N GLN A 314 2.00 -0.71 12.29
CA GLN A 314 1.27 -0.59 13.56
C GLN A 314 0.13 -1.60 13.64
N ALA A 315 -0.68 -1.76 12.59
CA ALA A 315 -1.77 -2.72 12.57
C ALA A 315 -1.26 -4.16 12.76
N LEU A 316 -0.15 -4.52 12.09
CA LEU A 316 0.51 -5.83 12.29
C LEU A 316 1.03 -6.00 13.72
N LYS A 317 1.65 -4.97 14.29
CA LYS A 317 2.14 -4.99 15.68
C LYS A 317 1.02 -5.34 16.67
N PHE A 318 -0.18 -4.81 16.46
CA PHE A 318 -1.34 -5.08 17.32
C PHE A 318 -2.14 -6.34 16.94
N GLY A 319 -1.72 -7.07 15.89
CA GLY A 319 -2.28 -8.37 15.56
C GLY A 319 -3.43 -8.37 14.56
N ALA A 320 -3.66 -7.27 13.84
CA ALA A 320 -4.61 -7.28 12.74
C ALA A 320 -4.16 -8.25 11.62
N HIS A 321 -5.10 -8.99 11.04
CA HIS A 321 -4.85 -9.89 9.91
C HIS A 321 -5.07 -9.14 8.60
N LEU A 322 -3.98 -8.67 7.97
CA LEU A 322 -4.05 -7.90 6.72
C LEU A 322 -3.80 -8.78 5.49
N ALA A 323 -4.85 -9.00 4.70
CA ALA A 323 -4.84 -9.66 3.41
C ALA A 323 -4.74 -8.66 2.26
N ILE A 324 -3.51 -8.46 1.79
CA ILE A 324 -3.19 -7.53 0.71
C ILE A 324 -2.21 -8.22 -0.26
N PRO A 325 -2.63 -8.54 -1.50
CA PRO A 325 -3.93 -8.30 -2.08
C PRO A 325 -4.97 -9.31 -1.54
N GLY A 326 -6.17 -8.83 -1.25
CA GLY A 326 -7.33 -9.60 -0.83
C GLY A 326 -8.59 -8.90 -1.32
N LYS A 327 -9.02 -9.21 -2.54
CA LYS A 327 -10.19 -8.56 -3.15
C LYS A 327 -11.48 -9.18 -2.62
N VAL A 328 -12.30 -8.39 -1.94
CA VAL A 328 -13.68 -8.75 -1.57
C VAL A 328 -14.57 -8.59 -2.79
N LEU A 329 -15.35 -9.62 -3.12
CA LEU A 329 -16.30 -9.65 -4.22
C LEU A 329 -17.70 -9.24 -3.79
N CYS A 330 -18.15 -9.76 -2.65
CA CYS A 330 -19.44 -9.42 -2.08
C CYS A 330 -19.43 -9.60 -0.56
N VAL A 331 -20.43 -9.01 0.09
CA VAL A 331 -20.77 -9.26 1.49
C VAL A 331 -22.26 -9.53 1.61
N GLU A 332 -22.59 -10.56 2.40
CA GLU A 332 -23.96 -10.97 2.69
C GLU A 332 -24.12 -11.18 4.20
N ARG A 333 -25.36 -11.17 4.68
CA ARG A 333 -25.67 -11.52 6.07
C ARG A 333 -26.20 -12.94 6.12
N GLN A 334 -25.57 -13.81 6.92
CA GLN A 334 -25.94 -15.22 7.11
C GLN A 334 -25.84 -15.55 8.60
N ASP A 335 -26.91 -16.11 9.18
CA ASP A 335 -26.99 -16.46 10.61
C ASP A 335 -26.47 -15.36 11.52
N ASP A 336 -26.92 -14.12 11.26
CA ASP A 336 -26.54 -12.91 11.99
C ASP A 336 -25.07 -12.46 11.93
N LEU A 337 -24.26 -13.12 11.12
CA LEU A 337 -22.89 -12.73 10.79
C LEU A 337 -22.83 -12.13 9.39
N PHE A 338 -21.83 -11.28 9.15
CA PHE A 338 -21.44 -10.89 7.81
C PHE A 338 -20.49 -11.94 7.25
N VAL A 339 -20.74 -12.39 6.02
CA VAL A 339 -19.85 -13.29 5.29
C VAL A 339 -19.33 -12.59 4.05
N LEU A 340 -18.02 -12.37 4.01
CA LEU A 340 -17.30 -11.76 2.90
C LEU A 340 -16.77 -12.86 1.99
N SER A 341 -17.09 -12.79 0.70
CA SER A 341 -16.54 -13.71 -0.31
C SER A 341 -15.34 -13.05 -0.98
N LEU A 342 -14.18 -13.71 -0.96
CA LEU A 342 -12.95 -13.23 -1.56
C LEU A 342 -12.79 -13.76 -3.00
N PHE A 343 -11.98 -13.06 -3.79
CA PHE A 343 -11.73 -13.42 -5.20
C PHE A 343 -11.09 -14.80 -5.40
N ASP A 344 -10.34 -15.27 -4.40
CA ASP A 344 -9.72 -16.60 -4.40
C ASP A 344 -10.66 -17.72 -3.91
N GLY A 345 -11.92 -17.40 -3.63
CA GLY A 345 -12.95 -18.34 -3.18
C GLY A 345 -13.02 -18.52 -1.66
N GLN A 346 -12.12 -17.92 -0.87
CA GLN A 346 -12.22 -17.95 0.58
C GLN A 346 -13.44 -17.17 1.07
N ARG A 347 -14.03 -17.61 2.18
CA ARG A 347 -15.16 -16.94 2.85
C ARG A 347 -14.75 -16.57 4.27
N ILE A 348 -14.95 -15.31 4.64
CA ILE A 348 -14.56 -14.78 5.94
C ILE A 348 -15.79 -14.29 6.69
N SER A 349 -15.97 -14.76 7.92
CA SER A 349 -17.08 -14.40 8.78
C SER A 349 -16.68 -13.30 9.76
N ALA A 350 -17.55 -12.31 9.95
CA ALA A 350 -17.35 -11.22 10.92
C ALA A 350 -18.66 -10.77 11.58
N ARG A 351 -18.57 -10.29 12.83
CA ARG A 351 -19.71 -9.71 13.57
C ARG A 351 -20.08 -8.31 13.09
N THR A 352 -19.08 -7.55 12.64
CA THR A 352 -19.25 -6.20 12.08
C THR A 352 -18.40 -6.01 10.82
N VAL A 353 -18.78 -5.04 9.98
CA VAL A 353 -18.05 -4.68 8.76
C VAL A 353 -17.80 -3.20 8.71
N VAL A 354 -16.59 -2.79 8.34
CA VAL A 354 -16.23 -1.41 8.03
C VAL A 354 -15.93 -1.27 6.54
N VAL A 355 -16.78 -0.53 5.84
CA VAL A 355 -16.59 -0.12 4.45
C VAL A 355 -15.58 1.02 4.41
N ALA A 356 -14.35 0.72 4.03
CA ALA A 356 -13.23 1.66 3.89
C ALA A 356 -12.64 1.65 2.47
N SER A 357 -13.41 1.21 1.47
CA SER A 357 -12.98 0.92 0.10
C SER A 357 -12.63 2.18 -0.71
N GLY A 358 -12.90 3.35 -0.15
CA GLY A 358 -12.58 4.65 -0.73
C GLY A 358 -13.28 4.89 -2.06
N ALA A 359 -12.56 5.55 -2.97
CA ALA A 359 -13.02 5.86 -4.32
C ALA A 359 -11.91 5.56 -5.34
N ALA A 360 -12.25 5.53 -6.62
CA ALA A 360 -11.29 5.56 -7.73
C ALA A 360 -11.49 6.84 -8.54
N TYR A 361 -10.43 7.32 -9.19
CA TYR A 361 -10.58 8.47 -10.08
C TYR A 361 -11.57 8.16 -11.20
N ARG A 362 -12.40 9.15 -11.49
CA ARG A 362 -13.38 9.07 -12.56
C ARG A 362 -12.66 9.07 -13.90
N LYS A 363 -13.08 8.16 -14.78
CA LYS A 363 -12.62 8.11 -16.17
C LYS A 363 -13.51 8.97 -17.06
N PRO A 364 -12.97 9.66 -18.08
CA PRO A 364 -13.79 10.32 -19.08
C PRO A 364 -14.62 9.30 -19.87
N SER A 365 -15.89 9.63 -20.14
CA SER A 365 -16.76 8.85 -21.02
C SER A 365 -16.44 9.10 -22.50
N VAL A 366 -15.23 8.74 -22.92
CA VAL A 366 -14.74 8.92 -24.29
C VAL A 366 -14.46 7.54 -24.90
N PRO A 367 -15.00 7.21 -26.09
CA PRO A 367 -14.74 5.93 -26.74
C PRO A 367 -13.24 5.68 -26.93
N GLY A 368 -12.79 4.44 -26.64
CA GLY A 368 -11.38 4.06 -26.77
C GLY A 368 -10.44 4.62 -25.71
N PHE A 369 -10.94 5.37 -24.72
CA PHE A 369 -10.12 5.96 -23.65
C PHE A 369 -9.28 4.90 -22.91
N ASP A 370 -9.86 3.74 -22.59
CA ASP A 370 -9.18 2.67 -21.85
C ASP A 370 -7.94 2.11 -22.56
N ASN A 371 -7.82 2.29 -23.88
CA ASN A 371 -6.65 1.85 -24.65
C ASN A 371 -5.36 2.58 -24.26
N PHE A 372 -5.49 3.75 -23.63
CA PHE A 372 -4.38 4.62 -23.24
C PHE A 372 -4.05 4.54 -21.75
N GLU A 373 -4.70 3.66 -20.99
CA GLU A 373 -4.40 3.44 -19.57
C GLU A 373 -2.99 2.86 -19.42
N GLY A 374 -2.12 3.56 -18.69
CA GLY A 374 -0.70 3.20 -18.59
C GLY A 374 0.13 3.49 -19.86
N ARG A 375 -0.49 4.01 -20.92
CA ARG A 375 0.14 4.35 -22.21
C ARG A 375 -0.15 5.80 -22.61
N GLY A 376 0.02 6.71 -21.65
CA GLY A 376 -0.13 8.15 -21.87
C GLY A 376 -1.23 8.83 -21.06
N THR A 377 -2.07 8.07 -20.34
CA THR A 377 -3.00 8.63 -19.35
C THR A 377 -2.55 8.32 -17.92
N TYR A 378 -2.65 9.33 -17.04
CA TYR A 378 -2.13 9.29 -15.67
C TYR A 378 -3.17 9.87 -14.70
N TYR A 379 -3.26 9.29 -13.51
CA TYR A 379 -4.17 9.73 -12.43
C TYR A 379 -3.42 10.22 -11.19
N TRP A 380 -2.11 10.40 -11.32
CA TRP A 380 -1.19 10.65 -10.22
C TRP A 380 -0.13 11.63 -10.67
N ALA A 381 0.45 12.34 -9.72
CA ALA A 381 1.58 13.24 -9.94
C ALA A 381 2.65 12.92 -8.88
N SER A 382 3.48 11.91 -9.16
CA SER A 382 4.56 11.47 -8.28
C SER A 382 5.94 11.70 -8.90
N THR A 383 7.01 11.34 -8.18
CA THR A 383 8.38 11.40 -8.72
C THR A 383 8.60 10.48 -9.91
N ILE A 384 7.78 9.42 -10.07
CA ILE A 384 7.81 8.55 -11.24
C ILE A 384 7.30 9.33 -12.47
N GLU A 385 6.10 9.91 -12.38
CA GLU A 385 5.55 10.71 -13.47
C GLU A 385 6.39 11.96 -13.75
N ALA A 386 6.96 12.58 -12.71
CA ALA A 386 7.87 13.71 -12.86
C ALA A 386 9.10 13.38 -13.73
N LYS A 387 9.67 12.17 -13.61
CA LYS A 387 10.75 11.71 -14.48
C LYS A 387 10.25 11.51 -15.92
N LEU A 388 9.05 10.94 -16.09
CA LEU A 388 8.47 10.70 -17.42
C LEU A 388 8.19 11.99 -18.19
N VAL A 389 7.74 13.04 -17.50
CA VAL A 389 7.36 14.31 -18.15
C VAL A 389 8.49 15.33 -18.22
N LYS A 390 9.69 14.99 -17.75
CA LYS A 390 10.81 15.93 -17.71
C LYS A 390 11.11 16.48 -19.10
N GLY A 391 10.95 17.79 -19.27
CA GLY A 391 11.13 18.48 -20.56
C GLY A 391 10.03 18.22 -21.61
N GLN A 392 8.90 17.61 -21.24
CA GLN A 392 7.77 17.31 -22.12
C GLN A 392 6.64 18.35 -21.97
N ASP A 393 5.82 18.50 -23.02
CA ASP A 393 4.55 19.22 -22.93
C ASP A 393 3.43 18.27 -22.51
N ILE A 394 2.72 18.64 -21.45
CA ILE A 394 1.69 17.79 -20.85
C ILE A 394 0.35 18.50 -20.76
N VAL A 395 -0.71 17.70 -20.74
CA VAL A 395 -2.08 18.18 -20.53
C VAL A 395 -2.59 17.64 -19.21
N LEU A 396 -3.25 18.48 -18.42
CA LEU A 396 -3.85 18.10 -17.15
C LEU A 396 -5.31 18.52 -17.14
N MET A 397 -6.22 17.64 -16.73
CA MET A 397 -7.65 17.92 -16.65
C MET A 397 -8.12 17.91 -15.21
N GLY A 398 -8.77 18.99 -14.76
CA GLY A 398 -9.36 19.08 -13.43
C GLY A 398 -9.24 20.49 -12.82
N GLY A 399 -10.30 20.91 -12.12
CA GLY A 399 -10.38 22.24 -11.51
C GLY A 399 -10.35 22.25 -9.98
N GLY A 400 -10.20 21.09 -9.33
CA GLY A 400 -10.21 20.96 -7.87
C GLY A 400 -8.83 20.95 -7.23
N ASN A 401 -8.76 20.85 -5.90
CA ASN A 401 -7.51 20.87 -5.13
C ASN A 401 -6.45 19.86 -5.59
N SER A 402 -6.84 18.60 -5.85
CA SER A 402 -5.89 17.56 -6.29
C SER A 402 -5.24 17.93 -7.62
N ALA A 403 -6.02 18.51 -8.54
CA ALA A 403 -5.51 19.01 -9.83
C ALA A 403 -4.49 20.14 -9.60
N GLY A 404 -4.82 21.10 -8.72
CA GLY A 404 -3.93 22.22 -8.45
C GLY A 404 -2.61 21.82 -7.81
N GLN A 405 -2.63 20.86 -6.88
CA GLN A 405 -1.41 20.29 -6.29
C GLN A 405 -0.54 19.59 -7.35
N ALA A 406 -1.16 18.83 -8.24
CA ALA A 406 -0.47 18.15 -9.33
C ALA A 406 0.17 19.14 -10.31
N VAL A 407 -0.55 20.21 -10.69
CA VAL A 407 -0.01 21.29 -11.55
C VAL A 407 1.24 21.90 -10.91
N VAL A 408 1.16 22.33 -9.65
CA VAL A 408 2.29 22.97 -8.94
C VAL A 408 3.49 22.03 -8.83
N PHE A 409 3.25 20.74 -8.61
CA PHE A 409 4.33 19.75 -8.53
C PHE A 409 4.98 19.50 -9.90
N LEU A 410 4.19 19.17 -10.92
CA LEU A 410 4.68 18.80 -12.25
C LEU A 410 5.30 19.98 -13.01
N ALA A 411 4.92 21.23 -12.70
CA ALA A 411 5.47 22.42 -13.33
C ALA A 411 6.97 22.59 -13.09
N ASN A 412 7.54 21.95 -12.07
CA ASN A 412 8.99 21.94 -11.83
C ASN A 412 9.76 21.02 -12.78
N PHE A 413 9.06 20.17 -13.55
CA PHE A 413 9.67 19.12 -14.39
C PHE A 413 9.25 19.22 -15.86
N ALA A 414 7.97 19.51 -16.11
CA ALA A 414 7.43 19.64 -17.46
C ALA A 414 7.93 20.90 -18.18
N ARG A 415 8.06 20.82 -19.51
CA ARG A 415 8.35 22.00 -20.35
C ARG A 415 7.18 22.97 -20.34
N SER A 416 5.95 22.45 -20.51
CA SER A 416 4.71 23.22 -20.37
C SER A 416 3.56 22.35 -19.87
N ILE A 417 2.60 22.97 -19.20
CA ILE A 417 1.38 22.32 -18.71
C ILE A 417 0.16 23.09 -19.22
N ARG A 418 -0.71 22.40 -19.97
CA ARG A 418 -2.03 22.93 -20.33
C ARG A 418 -3.11 22.35 -19.44
N VAL A 419 -3.76 23.19 -18.64
CA VAL A 419 -4.77 22.79 -17.67
C VAL A 419 -6.16 22.96 -18.28
N LEU A 420 -6.89 21.87 -18.47
CA LEU A 420 -8.24 21.85 -19.02
C LEU A 420 -9.27 21.80 -17.88
N ILE A 421 -10.17 22.76 -17.84
CA ILE A 421 -11.28 22.79 -16.89
C ILE A 421 -12.61 22.99 -17.61
N ARG A 422 -13.67 22.37 -17.06
CA ARG A 422 -15.05 22.55 -17.57
C ARG A 422 -15.68 23.87 -17.13
N GLY A 423 -15.27 24.38 -15.97
CA GLY A 423 -15.75 25.65 -15.42
C GLY A 423 -15.14 26.86 -16.13
N ALA A 424 -15.66 28.04 -15.79
CA ALA A 424 -15.11 29.31 -16.24
C ALA A 424 -13.81 29.68 -15.51
N ASP A 425 -13.61 29.19 -14.28
CA ASP A 425 -12.44 29.46 -13.45
C ASP A 425 -12.16 28.33 -12.44
N LEU A 426 -11.06 28.46 -11.70
CA LEU A 426 -10.64 27.52 -10.63
C LEU A 426 -11.26 27.82 -9.25
N GLY A 427 -11.88 28.99 -9.07
CA GLY A 427 -12.33 29.53 -7.78
C GLY A 427 -13.44 28.73 -7.11
N SER A 428 -14.25 28.02 -7.90
CA SER A 428 -15.38 27.23 -7.39
C SER A 428 -15.00 26.04 -6.50
N SER A 429 -13.82 25.44 -6.69
CA SER A 429 -13.45 24.18 -6.02
C SER A 429 -11.99 24.06 -5.60
N MET A 430 -11.13 25.00 -5.99
CA MET A 430 -9.72 25.02 -5.62
C MET A 430 -9.44 26.02 -4.50
N SER A 431 -8.58 25.65 -3.55
CA SER A 431 -8.12 26.53 -2.47
C SER A 431 -7.31 27.69 -3.03
N ARG A 432 -7.52 28.89 -2.45
CA ARG A 432 -6.95 30.15 -2.93
C ARG A 432 -5.43 30.11 -3.16
N TYR A 433 -4.68 29.53 -2.22
CA TYR A 433 -3.22 29.45 -2.33
C TYR A 433 -2.73 28.66 -3.56
N LEU A 434 -3.48 27.65 -4.01
CA LEU A 434 -3.15 26.91 -5.23
C LEU A 434 -3.44 27.73 -6.46
N ILE A 435 -4.56 28.46 -6.49
CA ILE A 435 -4.90 29.37 -7.58
C ILE A 435 -3.80 30.42 -7.75
N ASP A 436 -3.37 31.05 -6.65
CA ASP A 436 -2.32 32.06 -6.67
C ASP A 436 -0.97 31.46 -7.12
N ARG A 437 -0.61 30.25 -6.65
CA ARG A 437 0.59 29.55 -7.11
C ARG A 437 0.53 29.23 -8.61
N ILE A 438 -0.60 28.68 -9.09
CA ILE A 438 -0.78 28.33 -10.50
C ILE A 438 -0.65 29.57 -11.38
N GLY A 439 -1.27 30.69 -10.98
CA GLY A 439 -1.18 31.96 -11.71
C GLY A 439 0.24 32.54 -11.76
N SER A 440 1.12 32.14 -10.84
CA SER A 440 2.53 32.57 -10.83
C SER A 440 3.47 31.69 -11.67
N LEU A 441 2.99 30.56 -12.20
CA LEU A 441 3.82 29.61 -12.96
C LEU A 441 3.87 30.00 -14.44
N PRO A 442 5.05 30.34 -14.99
CA PRO A 442 5.17 30.83 -16.37
C PRO A 442 4.96 29.76 -17.43
N ASN A 443 5.08 28.48 -17.06
CA ASN A 443 4.92 27.33 -17.96
C ASN A 443 3.54 26.66 -17.85
N VAL A 444 2.56 27.32 -17.20
CA VAL A 444 1.20 26.79 -17.04
C VAL A 444 0.21 27.67 -17.79
N THR A 445 -0.64 27.06 -18.62
CA THR A 445 -1.73 27.75 -19.33
C THR A 445 -3.08 27.13 -18.98
N LEU A 446 -4.06 27.95 -18.62
CA LEU A 446 -5.42 27.51 -18.32
C LEU A 446 -6.32 27.57 -19.56
N CYS A 447 -7.02 26.48 -19.84
CA CYS A 447 -8.06 26.37 -20.86
C CYS A 447 -9.40 26.11 -20.16
N THR A 448 -10.25 27.13 -20.14
CA THR A 448 -11.55 27.12 -19.46
C THR A 448 -12.66 26.65 -20.41
N ARG A 449 -13.81 26.24 -19.86
CA ARG A 449 -14.95 25.69 -20.62
C ARG A 449 -14.53 24.67 -21.69
N CYS A 450 -13.62 23.79 -21.31
CA CYS A 450 -13.00 22.80 -22.17
C CYS A 450 -13.47 21.39 -21.83
N VAL A 451 -13.82 20.60 -22.85
CA VAL A 451 -14.28 19.21 -22.72
C VAL A 451 -13.50 18.30 -23.66
N LEU A 452 -13.07 17.14 -23.17
CA LEU A 452 -12.42 16.11 -23.98
C LEU A 452 -13.44 15.40 -24.86
N GLN A 453 -13.12 15.27 -26.15
CA GLN A 453 -13.96 14.59 -27.14
C GLN A 453 -13.35 13.27 -27.61
N GLY A 454 -12.02 13.17 -27.67
CA GLY A 454 -11.33 12.02 -28.25
C GLY A 454 -9.85 11.95 -27.84
N LEU A 455 -9.28 10.76 -27.98
CA LEU A 455 -7.85 10.49 -27.84
C LEU A 455 -7.43 9.62 -29.02
N ASP A 456 -6.28 9.94 -29.58
CA ASP A 456 -5.68 9.19 -30.68
C ASP A 456 -4.23 8.86 -30.32
N GLY A 457 -3.71 7.74 -30.85
CA GLY A 457 -2.38 7.26 -30.50
C GLY A 457 -1.85 6.19 -31.43
N ASP A 458 -0.60 5.79 -31.17
CA ASP A 458 0.16 4.80 -31.92
C ASP A 458 0.47 3.54 -31.09
N GLU A 459 1.34 2.67 -31.58
CA GLU A 459 1.78 1.46 -30.86
C GLU A 459 2.49 1.75 -29.54
N ALA A 460 3.03 2.95 -29.34
CA ALA A 460 3.65 3.35 -28.08
C ALA A 460 2.60 3.93 -27.10
N GLY A 461 1.55 4.57 -27.60
CA GLY A 461 0.45 5.08 -26.76
C GLY A 461 -0.14 6.37 -27.29
N LEU A 462 -0.63 7.21 -26.37
CA LEU A 462 -1.24 8.50 -26.69
C LEU A 462 -0.30 9.39 -27.51
N THR A 463 -0.83 10.03 -28.55
CA THR A 463 -0.13 11.05 -29.33
C THR A 463 -0.90 12.35 -29.43
N GLN A 464 -2.24 12.30 -29.37
CA GLN A 464 -3.09 13.47 -29.57
C GLN A 464 -4.37 13.42 -28.74
N LEU A 465 -4.85 14.60 -28.34
CA LEU A 465 -6.13 14.81 -27.69
C LEU A 465 -7.01 15.69 -28.58
N ARG A 466 -8.28 15.33 -28.72
CA ARG A 466 -9.30 16.19 -29.33
C ARG A 466 -10.16 16.79 -28.24
N ILE A 467 -10.18 18.11 -28.17
CA ILE A 467 -10.96 18.87 -27.20
C ILE A 467 -11.96 19.77 -27.91
N ARG A 468 -13.00 20.15 -27.18
CA ARG A 468 -13.95 21.20 -27.55
C ARG A 468 -13.87 22.30 -26.51
N ARG A 469 -13.64 23.54 -26.92
CA ARG A 469 -13.61 24.70 -26.02
C ARG A 469 -14.51 25.82 -26.53
N GLU A 470 -15.07 26.58 -25.60
CA GLU A 470 -15.72 27.86 -25.92
C GLU A 470 -14.66 28.96 -25.98
N ASP A 471 -14.65 29.72 -27.08
CA ASP A 471 -13.83 30.91 -27.20
C ASP A 471 -14.61 32.13 -26.72
N GLU A 472 -14.27 32.66 -25.55
CA GLU A 472 -14.96 33.81 -24.96
C GLU A 472 -14.86 35.07 -25.83
N GLN A 473 -13.78 35.23 -26.60
CA GLN A 473 -13.60 36.43 -27.43
C GLN A 473 -14.47 36.39 -28.68
N ARG A 474 -14.81 35.19 -29.16
CA ARG A 474 -15.58 34.97 -30.40
C ARG A 474 -17.01 34.51 -30.17
N GLY A 475 -17.34 34.02 -28.97
CA GLY A 475 -18.63 33.40 -28.69
C GLY A 475 -18.87 32.10 -29.46
N GLU A 476 -17.80 31.46 -29.96
CA GLU A 476 -17.87 30.27 -30.81
C GLU A 476 -17.31 29.04 -30.08
N THR A 477 -17.83 27.87 -30.42
CA THR A 477 -17.26 26.59 -29.99
C THR A 477 -16.20 26.15 -31.01
N ILE A 478 -14.99 25.86 -30.53
CA ILE A 478 -13.87 25.44 -31.36
C ILE A 478 -13.47 24.01 -30.98
N ASP A 479 -13.41 23.14 -31.97
CA ASP A 479 -12.76 21.83 -31.85
C ASP A 479 -11.25 22.01 -32.11
N GLU A 480 -10.42 21.57 -31.17
CA GLU A 480 -8.96 21.76 -31.18
C GLU A 480 -8.26 20.42 -30.92
N THR A 481 -7.19 20.17 -31.67
CA THR A 481 -6.31 19.01 -31.47
C THR A 481 -5.05 19.46 -30.74
N ILE A 482 -4.72 18.76 -29.66
CA ILE A 482 -3.51 19.00 -28.87
C ILE A 482 -2.58 17.80 -29.03
N GLU A 483 -1.39 18.02 -29.55
CA GLU A 483 -0.34 17.01 -29.58
C GLU A 483 0.26 16.84 -28.18
N THR A 484 0.13 15.64 -27.62
CA THR A 484 0.74 15.30 -26.33
C THR A 484 0.76 13.80 -26.15
N ARG A 485 1.78 13.28 -25.46
CA ARG A 485 1.84 11.89 -25.02
C ARG A 485 1.41 11.70 -23.56
N HIS A 486 1.03 12.78 -22.88
CA HIS A 486 0.76 12.77 -21.45
C HIS A 486 -0.48 13.57 -21.07
N LEU A 487 -1.53 12.85 -20.69
CA LEU A 487 -2.78 13.37 -20.13
C LEU A 487 -2.91 12.98 -18.66
N PHE A 488 -2.96 13.96 -17.77
CA PHE A 488 -3.20 13.79 -16.35
C PHE A 488 -4.67 14.08 -16.00
N LEU A 489 -5.32 13.22 -15.21
CA LEU A 489 -6.76 13.27 -14.95
C LEU A 489 -7.07 13.41 -13.47
N PHE A 490 -7.72 14.52 -13.12
CA PHE A 490 -8.16 14.89 -11.77
C PHE A 490 -9.62 15.40 -11.82
N ILE A 491 -10.52 14.60 -12.41
CA ILE A 491 -11.92 14.98 -12.73
C ILE A 491 -12.98 14.47 -11.74
N GLY A 492 -12.55 14.25 -10.49
CA GLY A 492 -13.38 13.67 -9.43
C GLY A 492 -13.15 12.18 -9.27
N ALA A 493 -13.95 11.56 -8.39
CA ALA A 493 -13.81 10.17 -8.02
C ALA A 493 -15.17 9.49 -7.91
N ASP A 494 -15.20 8.20 -8.24
CA ASP A 494 -16.36 7.32 -8.11
C ASP A 494 -16.10 6.36 -6.94
N PRO A 495 -17.06 6.22 -6.00
CA PRO A 495 -16.88 5.39 -4.81
C PRO A 495 -16.77 3.91 -5.18
N LYS A 496 -16.00 3.15 -4.39
CA LYS A 496 -15.83 1.71 -4.61
C LYS A 496 -16.83 0.90 -3.81
N THR A 497 -18.08 0.92 -4.27
CA THR A 497 -19.24 0.28 -3.63
C THR A 497 -19.77 -0.93 -4.39
N ASP A 498 -19.13 -1.33 -5.50
CA ASP A 498 -19.55 -2.46 -6.35
C ASP A 498 -19.81 -3.77 -5.57
N TRP A 499 -18.99 -4.04 -4.54
CA TRP A 499 -19.07 -5.24 -3.69
C TRP A 499 -20.21 -5.22 -2.66
N LEU A 500 -20.90 -4.09 -2.51
CA LEU A 500 -22.03 -3.93 -1.59
C LEU A 500 -23.38 -4.31 -2.23
N GLY A 501 -23.42 -4.71 -3.51
CA GLY A 501 -24.67 -4.92 -4.25
C GLY A 501 -25.68 -5.87 -3.58
N ALA A 502 -25.21 -6.87 -2.84
CA ALA A 502 -26.06 -7.83 -2.12
C ALA A 502 -26.33 -7.45 -0.65
N SER A 503 -25.73 -6.37 -0.14
CA SER A 503 -25.73 -6.03 1.28
C SER A 503 -27.01 -5.30 1.76
N GLY A 504 -27.72 -4.63 0.86
CA GLY A 504 -28.81 -3.71 1.21
C GLY A 504 -28.37 -2.34 1.74
N VAL A 505 -27.08 -2.00 1.59
CA VAL A 505 -26.56 -0.67 1.92
C VAL A 505 -27.14 0.38 0.98
N GLU A 506 -27.67 1.45 1.56
CA GLU A 506 -28.18 2.62 0.83
C GLU A 506 -27.03 3.49 0.33
N LEU A 507 -27.12 3.88 -0.94
CA LEU A 507 -26.16 4.76 -1.61
C LEU A 507 -26.86 6.07 -2.03
N ASP A 508 -26.10 7.18 -2.05
CA ASP A 508 -26.58 8.44 -2.60
C ASP A 508 -26.68 8.37 -4.15
N ASN A 509 -27.20 9.43 -4.77
CA ASN A 509 -27.34 9.52 -6.23
C ASN A 509 -26.00 9.49 -7.01
N ARG A 510 -24.86 9.57 -6.31
CA ARG A 510 -23.50 9.47 -6.87
C ARG A 510 -22.83 8.15 -6.47
N GLY A 511 -23.55 7.23 -5.83
CA GLY A 511 -23.09 5.91 -5.43
C GLY A 511 -22.31 5.85 -4.11
N PHE A 512 -22.24 6.95 -3.34
CA PHE A 512 -21.51 6.97 -2.06
C PHE A 512 -22.38 6.41 -0.93
N VAL A 513 -21.75 5.75 0.05
CA VAL A 513 -22.48 5.15 1.17
C VAL A 513 -23.06 6.22 2.09
N VAL A 514 -24.36 6.14 2.35
CA VAL A 514 -25.04 7.01 3.31
C VAL A 514 -24.84 6.46 4.73
N THR A 515 -24.48 7.32 5.69
CA THR A 515 -24.33 6.92 7.11
C THR A 515 -25.10 7.85 8.05
N GLY A 516 -25.34 7.37 9.26
CA GLY A 516 -25.85 8.16 10.37
C GLY A 516 -27.15 8.91 10.07
N PHE A 517 -27.25 10.13 10.60
CA PHE A 517 -28.44 10.98 10.55
C PHE A 517 -28.75 11.59 9.19
N ALA A 518 -27.85 11.52 8.19
CA ALA A 518 -28.08 12.07 6.85
C ALA A 518 -29.35 11.48 6.19
N ARG A 519 -29.73 10.26 6.57
CA ARG A 519 -31.01 9.63 6.19
C ARG A 519 -32.23 10.30 6.84
N SER A 520 -32.12 10.74 8.08
CA SER A 520 -33.23 11.33 8.85
C SER A 520 -33.72 12.61 8.20
N GLU A 521 -32.82 13.41 7.63
CA GLU A 521 -33.16 14.67 6.95
C GLU A 521 -33.73 14.44 5.54
N GLN A 522 -33.19 13.48 4.76
CA GLN A 522 -33.65 13.25 3.38
C GLN A 522 -35.01 12.54 3.28
N HIS A 523 -35.41 11.78 4.29
CA HIS A 523 -36.64 10.98 4.24
C HIS A 523 -37.73 11.42 5.22
N GLY A 524 -37.51 12.48 6.01
CA GLY A 524 -38.50 12.98 6.98
C GLY A 524 -38.95 11.94 8.00
N LEU A 525 -38.16 10.87 8.18
CA LEU A 525 -38.46 9.77 9.08
C LEU A 525 -38.16 10.23 10.51
N ALA A 526 -39.18 10.15 11.38
CA ALA A 526 -38.99 10.35 12.80
C ALA A 526 -37.94 9.36 13.33
N PRO A 527 -37.11 9.77 14.31
CA PRO A 527 -36.08 8.91 14.89
C PRO A 527 -36.75 7.88 15.79
N GLU A 528 -37.39 6.85 15.23
CA GLU A 528 -37.92 5.74 16.02
C GLU A 528 -37.38 4.39 15.57
N ALA A 529 -36.96 3.63 16.60
CA ALA A 529 -36.46 2.26 16.64
C ALA A 529 -34.95 2.04 16.33
N GLY A 530 -34.10 2.50 17.25
CA GLY A 530 -32.69 2.12 17.39
C GLY A 530 -31.73 3.26 17.05
N ALA A 531 -31.03 3.81 18.04
CA ALA A 531 -30.04 4.86 17.83
C ALA A 531 -28.94 4.36 16.89
N ARG A 532 -29.01 4.77 15.61
CA ARG A 532 -27.96 4.49 14.63
C ARG A 532 -26.75 5.34 14.96
N PHE A 533 -25.57 4.73 14.91
CA PHE A 533 -24.35 5.48 15.17
C PHE A 533 -23.98 6.39 13.98
N PRO A 534 -23.23 7.49 14.19
CA PRO A 534 -22.93 8.45 13.12
C PRO A 534 -22.27 7.88 11.85
N LEU A 535 -21.46 6.82 11.99
CA LEU A 535 -20.77 6.13 10.90
C LEU A 535 -21.46 4.83 10.47
N GLU A 536 -22.57 4.47 11.10
CA GLU A 536 -23.34 3.27 10.75
C GLU A 536 -24.15 3.50 9.47
N THR A 537 -24.21 2.47 8.62
CA THR A 537 -24.94 2.49 7.34
C THR A 537 -26.43 2.19 7.55
N SER A 538 -27.18 1.98 6.46
CA SER A 538 -28.55 1.45 6.54
C SER A 538 -28.63 0.02 7.07
N VAL A 539 -27.51 -0.72 7.11
CA VAL A 539 -27.42 -2.10 7.57
C VAL A 539 -26.78 -2.10 8.97
N PRO A 540 -27.51 -2.52 10.03
CA PRO A 540 -26.99 -2.52 11.39
C PRO A 540 -25.72 -3.36 11.53
N GLY A 541 -24.71 -2.82 12.22
CA GLY A 541 -23.39 -3.46 12.38
C GLY A 541 -22.45 -3.32 11.17
N MET A 542 -22.90 -2.66 10.10
CA MET A 542 -22.05 -2.24 9.00
C MET A 542 -21.84 -0.72 9.06
N PHE A 543 -20.58 -0.30 9.05
CA PHE A 543 -20.14 1.09 9.15
C PHE A 543 -19.40 1.52 7.89
N ALA A 544 -19.33 2.81 7.59
CA ALA A 544 -18.53 3.33 6.48
C ALA A 544 -17.67 4.53 6.88
N VAL A 545 -16.42 4.54 6.42
CA VAL A 545 -15.40 5.52 6.80
C VAL A 545 -14.63 6.08 5.61
N GLY A 546 -14.23 7.35 5.68
CA GLY A 546 -13.40 7.99 4.67
C GLY A 546 -14.14 8.26 3.36
N ASP A 547 -13.42 8.15 2.24
CA ASP A 547 -13.87 8.69 0.95
C ASP A 547 -15.01 7.91 0.30
N VAL A 548 -15.34 6.71 0.78
CA VAL A 548 -16.50 5.94 0.29
C VAL A 548 -17.84 6.52 0.78
N ARG A 549 -17.81 7.26 1.89
CA ARG A 549 -18.98 7.86 2.52
C ARG A 549 -19.45 9.11 1.78
N SER A 550 -20.77 9.32 1.75
CA SER A 550 -21.36 10.56 1.24
C SER A 550 -20.95 11.74 2.11
N GLU A 551 -20.75 12.91 1.49
CA GLU A 551 -20.39 14.17 2.18
C GLU A 551 -19.11 14.13 3.04
N SER A 552 -18.28 13.08 2.92
CA SER A 552 -17.00 13.07 3.63
C SER A 552 -16.05 14.13 3.07
N ALA A 553 -15.16 14.63 3.93
CA ALA A 553 -14.29 15.77 3.62
C ALA A 553 -13.28 15.52 2.48
N LYS A 554 -13.11 14.27 2.04
CA LYS A 554 -12.12 13.83 1.02
C LYS A 554 -10.70 14.29 1.34
N ARG A 555 -10.29 14.15 2.60
CA ARG A 555 -8.96 14.51 3.12
C ARG A 555 -8.38 13.34 3.90
N VAL A 556 -7.06 13.13 3.77
CA VAL A 556 -6.34 12.06 4.47
C VAL A 556 -6.53 12.13 6.00
N ALA A 557 -6.38 13.31 6.61
CA ALA A 557 -6.55 13.48 8.05
C ALA A 557 -7.98 13.20 8.53
N ALA A 558 -8.99 13.64 7.77
CA ALA A 558 -10.40 13.35 8.07
C ALA A 558 -10.72 11.86 7.94
N ALA A 559 -10.20 11.21 6.88
CA ALA A 559 -10.34 9.78 6.67
C ALA A 559 -9.72 8.96 7.83
N VAL A 560 -8.54 9.36 8.32
CA VAL A 560 -7.93 8.77 9.52
C VAL A 560 -8.81 9.00 10.75
N GLY A 561 -9.36 10.21 10.91
CA GLY A 561 -10.29 10.53 12.00
C GLY A 561 -11.55 9.65 12.00
N ASP A 562 -12.18 9.45 10.83
CA ASP A 562 -13.33 8.54 10.67
C ASP A 562 -12.94 7.10 11.07
N GLY A 563 -11.78 6.64 10.58
CA GLY A 563 -11.26 5.31 10.88
C GLY A 563 -11.00 5.09 12.37
N ALA A 564 -10.50 6.08 13.10
CA ALA A 564 -10.35 5.99 14.55
C ALA A 564 -11.72 6.03 15.26
N ALA A 565 -12.60 6.95 14.86
CA ALA A 565 -13.87 7.19 15.53
C ALA A 565 -14.86 6.02 15.43
N VAL A 566 -14.80 5.22 14.36
CA VAL A 566 -15.72 4.09 14.15
C VAL A 566 -15.58 2.99 15.20
N VAL A 567 -14.38 2.82 15.79
CA VAL A 567 -14.09 1.73 16.72
C VAL A 567 -14.96 1.82 17.98
N SER A 568 -15.16 3.03 18.51
CA SER A 568 -16.08 3.25 19.64
C SER A 568 -17.53 2.83 19.34
N GLN A 569 -17.98 2.99 18.08
CA GLN A 569 -19.32 2.63 17.63
C GLN A 569 -19.45 1.11 17.44
N ILE A 570 -18.38 0.46 16.97
CA ILE A 570 -18.28 -1.00 16.88
C ILE A 570 -18.41 -1.63 18.27
N HIS A 571 -17.67 -1.14 19.27
CA HIS A 571 -17.79 -1.62 20.65
C HIS A 571 -19.20 -1.45 21.20
N ALA A 572 -19.82 -0.29 20.98
CA ALA A 572 -21.18 -0.03 21.43
C ALA A 572 -22.19 -0.98 20.77
N TYR A 573 -22.02 -1.26 19.47
CA TYR A 573 -22.85 -2.22 18.74
C TYR A 573 -22.69 -3.65 19.25
N LEU A 574 -21.45 -4.13 19.40
CA LEU A 574 -21.15 -5.48 19.89
C LEU A 574 -21.68 -5.68 21.31
N SER A 575 -21.45 -4.71 22.20
CA SER A 575 -21.96 -4.74 23.59
C SER A 575 -23.48 -4.76 23.66
N ARG A 576 -24.16 -4.10 22.71
CA ARG A 576 -25.62 -4.11 22.62
C ARG A 576 -26.13 -5.49 22.19
N ARG A 577 -25.51 -6.09 21.17
CA ARG A 577 -25.87 -7.43 20.69
C ARG A 577 -25.71 -8.50 21.76
N GLU A 578 -24.61 -8.48 22.50
CA GLU A 578 -24.40 -9.43 23.61
C GLU A 578 -25.52 -9.36 24.66
N ARG A 579 -26.05 -8.17 24.95
CA ARG A 579 -27.19 -8.00 25.88
C ARG A 579 -28.51 -8.51 25.27
N GLU A 580 -28.73 -8.29 23.98
CA GLU A 580 -29.92 -8.77 23.27
C GLU A 580 -29.94 -10.30 23.21
N ASP A 581 -28.79 -10.94 22.94
CA ASP A 581 -28.65 -12.40 22.92
C ASP A 581 -28.87 -13.01 24.33
N ILE A 582 -28.30 -12.41 25.39
CA ILE A 582 -28.52 -12.86 26.78
C ILE A 582 -30.01 -12.74 27.18
N HIS A 583 -30.71 -11.71 26.72
CA HIS A 583 -32.13 -11.53 27.01
C HIS A 583 -33.03 -12.50 26.23
N ALA A 584 -32.62 -12.94 25.04
CA ALA A 584 -33.35 -13.94 24.25
C ALA A 584 -33.27 -15.36 24.86
N ASP A 585 -32.19 -15.68 25.57
CA ASP A 585 -31.95 -17.00 26.18
C ASP A 585 -32.55 -17.18 27.58
N LEU A 586 -33.18 -16.15 28.17
CA LEU A 586 -33.87 -16.26 29.46
C LEU A 586 -35.29 -16.84 29.26
N PRO A 587 -35.69 -17.91 29.99
CA PRO A 587 -37.04 -18.46 29.86
C PRO A 587 -38.07 -17.41 30.27
N VAL A 588 -39.00 -17.13 29.37
CA VAL A 588 -40.17 -16.28 29.63
C VAL A 588 -41.00 -16.98 30.70
N PHE A 589 -40.85 -16.57 31.96
CA PHE A 589 -41.80 -16.95 33.00
C PHE A 589 -43.10 -16.20 32.73
N SER A 590 -44.03 -16.85 32.03
CA SER A 590 -45.42 -16.42 31.93
C SER A 590 -46.02 -16.40 33.34
N GLN A 591 -46.48 -15.23 33.79
CA GLN A 591 -47.35 -15.09 34.97
C GLN A 591 -48.73 -15.68 34.71
#